data_AF-A0A914ZR77-F1
#
_entry.id   AF-A0A914ZR77-F1
#
_cell.length_a   1.000
_cell.length_b   1.000
_cell.length_c   1.000
_cell.angle_alpha   90.00
_cell.angle_beta   90.00
_cell.angle_gamma   90.00
#
_symmetry.space_group_name_H-M   'P 1'
#
loop_
_entity.id
_entity.type
_entity.pdbx_description
1 polymer ?
#
loop_
_entity_poly.entity_id
_entity_poly.type
_entity_poly.pdbx_seq_one_letter_code
_entity_poly.pdbx_strand_id
1 'polypeptide(L)'
;MKEANDYWFCMNATHNSRYTLLIEDDALPVPAFDSLMRSVVDRMDNDQRLDFIKLYHPGDLRKIPYYFQVSITCLLISLLLTFAVWRSIAWLPFLLTFAFFVYHFDVYYTYQFFADIRYALTDSIYVAMSESCCTPAIIYRTSKIPKMLHYFTIRSASMDHLAKDDILDEAPFISRLTDTNLIIHIGYISAIRRRAVTLDVLKQLQYRSQHIFPF
;
A
#
# COMPACT_ATOMS: atom_id res chain seq x y z
N MET A 1 -1.90 -25.71 7.75
CA MET A 1 -2.04 -24.35 8.35
C MET A 1 -3.50 -23.99 8.53
N LYS A 2 -3.94 -23.60 9.74
CA LYS A 2 -5.35 -23.26 10.02
C LYS A 2 -5.79 -21.96 9.34
N GLU A 3 -4.95 -20.93 9.42
CA GLU A 3 -5.23 -19.58 8.90
C GLU A 3 -5.47 -19.53 7.39
N ALA A 4 -4.64 -20.22 6.58
CA ALA A 4 -4.84 -20.29 5.14
C ALA A 4 -6.16 -20.98 4.77
N ASN A 5 -6.52 -22.05 5.48
CA ASN A 5 -7.77 -22.77 5.26
C ASN A 5 -8.98 -21.90 5.60
N ASP A 6 -8.92 -21.16 6.72
CA ASP A 6 -9.96 -20.22 7.12
C ASP A 6 -10.12 -19.11 6.06
N TYR A 7 -9.01 -18.61 5.51
CA TYR A 7 -9.01 -17.61 4.44
C TYR A 7 -9.69 -18.13 3.16
N TRP A 8 -9.30 -19.32 2.67
CA TRP A 8 -9.90 -19.92 1.47
C TRP A 8 -11.39 -20.25 1.67
N PHE A 9 -11.76 -20.69 2.87
CA PHE A 9 -13.15 -20.93 3.23
C PHE A 9 -13.98 -19.64 3.17
N CYS A 10 -13.50 -18.56 3.78
CA CYS A 10 -14.16 -17.24 3.74
C CYS A 10 -14.26 -16.69 2.31
N MET A 11 -13.23 -16.89 1.49
CA MET A 11 -13.23 -16.48 0.08
C MET A 11 -14.33 -17.19 -0.72
N ASN A 12 -14.61 -18.47 -0.40
CA ASN A 12 -15.69 -19.22 -1.04
C ASN A 12 -17.09 -18.84 -0.57
N ALA A 13 -17.27 -18.25 0.61
CA ALA A 13 -18.60 -17.99 1.16
C ALA A 13 -19.42 -16.92 0.41
N THR A 14 -18.82 -16.18 -0.53
CA THR A 14 -19.45 -15.02 -1.16
C THR A 14 -19.71 -15.23 -2.65
N HIS A 15 -20.98 -15.19 -3.07
CA HIS A 15 -21.37 -15.56 -4.44
C HIS A 15 -22.28 -14.57 -5.19
N ASN A 16 -22.71 -13.46 -4.59
CA ASN A 16 -23.75 -12.60 -5.19
C ASN A 16 -23.34 -11.12 -5.36
N SER A 17 -22.05 -10.86 -5.57
CA SER A 17 -21.52 -9.52 -5.82
C SER A 17 -20.55 -9.52 -7.01
N ARG A 18 -20.27 -8.34 -7.58
CA ARG A 18 -19.25 -8.18 -8.64
C ARG A 18 -17.82 -8.35 -8.08
N TYR A 19 -17.65 -7.90 -6.84
CA TYR A 19 -16.40 -7.91 -6.10
C TYR A 19 -16.62 -8.48 -4.71
N THR A 20 -15.63 -9.19 -4.19
CA THR A 20 -15.62 -9.74 -2.84
C THR A 20 -14.46 -9.11 -2.09
N LEU A 21 -14.76 -8.40 -1.02
CA LEU A 21 -13.77 -7.79 -0.14
C LEU A 21 -13.53 -8.72 1.05
N LEU A 22 -12.30 -9.22 1.18
CA LEU A 22 -11.85 -9.95 2.35
C LEU A 22 -11.03 -9.00 3.23
N ILE A 23 -11.36 -8.96 4.52
CA ILE A 23 -10.70 -8.14 5.54
C ILE A 23 -10.41 -9.06 6.73
N GLU A 24 -9.19 -9.00 7.24
CA GLU A 24 -8.78 -9.72 8.45
C GLU A 24 -9.33 -9.04 9.72
N ASP A 25 -9.38 -9.78 10.82
CA ASP A 25 -9.93 -9.31 12.10
C ASP A 25 -9.06 -8.24 12.77
N ASP A 26 -7.81 -8.11 12.35
CA ASP A 26 -6.85 -7.12 12.81
C ASP A 26 -6.65 -5.96 11.81
N ALA A 27 -7.62 -5.70 10.94
CA ALA A 27 -7.61 -4.59 10.01
C ALA A 27 -8.73 -3.57 10.28
N LEU A 28 -8.38 -2.27 10.23
CA LEU A 28 -9.31 -1.16 10.40
C LEU A 28 -9.40 -0.28 9.15
N PRO A 29 -10.58 -0.05 8.56
CA PRO A 29 -10.75 0.91 7.48
C PRO A 29 -10.35 2.34 7.86
N VAL A 30 -9.71 3.07 6.95
CA VAL A 30 -9.44 4.51 7.13
C VAL A 30 -10.73 5.34 7.02
N PRO A 31 -10.79 6.57 7.57
CA PRO A 31 -12.01 7.38 7.50
C PRO A 31 -12.55 7.61 6.08
N ALA A 32 -11.67 7.73 5.08
CA ALA A 32 -12.04 7.90 3.67
C ALA A 32 -12.25 6.57 2.91
N PHE A 33 -12.44 5.45 3.61
CA PHE A 33 -12.50 4.12 2.99
C PHE A 33 -13.50 4.03 1.83
N ASP A 34 -14.70 4.60 1.98
CA ASP A 34 -15.76 4.53 0.97
C ASP A 34 -15.38 5.24 -0.35
N SER A 35 -14.86 6.47 -0.30
CA SER A 35 -14.43 7.20 -1.51
C SER A 35 -13.27 6.49 -2.20
N LEU A 36 -12.30 6.03 -1.41
CA LEU A 36 -11.15 5.29 -1.90
C LEU A 36 -11.59 3.97 -2.54
N MET A 37 -12.55 3.26 -1.94
CA MET A 37 -13.03 1.99 -2.44
C MET A 37 -13.77 2.13 -3.76
N ARG A 38 -14.55 3.21 -3.96
CA ARG A 38 -15.15 3.52 -5.27
C ARG A 38 -14.09 3.66 -6.35
N SER A 39 -13.01 4.41 -6.09
CA SER A 39 -11.93 4.57 -7.07
C SER A 39 -11.24 3.24 -7.41
N VAL A 40 -11.04 2.37 -6.43
CA VAL A 40 -10.49 1.03 -6.68
C VAL A 40 -11.44 0.17 -7.51
N VAL A 41 -12.74 0.19 -7.21
CA VAL A 41 -13.76 -0.51 -8.00
C VAL A 41 -13.79 0.01 -9.43
N ASP A 42 -13.77 1.32 -9.64
CA ASP A 42 -13.70 1.93 -10.97
C ASP A 42 -12.44 1.49 -11.72
N ARG A 43 -11.31 1.37 -11.02
CA ARG A 43 -10.06 0.88 -11.62
C ARG A 43 -10.17 -0.58 -12.04
N MET A 44 -10.80 -1.43 -11.23
CA MET A 44 -11.06 -2.83 -11.58
C MET A 44 -12.10 -2.95 -12.72
N ASP A 45 -13.10 -2.08 -12.76
CA ASP A 45 -14.07 -2.05 -13.86
C ASP A 45 -13.41 -1.64 -15.19
N ASN A 46 -12.45 -0.72 -15.15
CA ASN A 46 -11.69 -0.28 -16.33
C ASN A 46 -10.63 -1.29 -16.80
N ASP A 47 -10.02 -2.08 -15.89
CA ASP A 47 -9.07 -3.14 -16.25
C ASP A 47 -9.58 -4.52 -15.84
N GLN A 48 -10.30 -5.16 -16.77
CA GLN A 48 -10.88 -6.49 -16.60
C GLN A 48 -9.85 -7.62 -16.41
N ARG A 49 -8.56 -7.34 -16.66
CA ARG A 49 -7.48 -8.33 -16.44
C ARG A 49 -7.12 -8.45 -14.97
N LEU A 50 -7.44 -7.45 -14.14
CA LEU A 50 -7.16 -7.48 -12.71
C LEU A 50 -8.04 -8.54 -12.02
N ASP A 51 -7.37 -9.50 -11.38
CA ASP A 51 -8.02 -10.57 -10.63
C ASP A 51 -8.26 -10.14 -9.18
N PHE A 52 -7.29 -9.46 -8.56
CA PHE A 52 -7.42 -8.89 -7.22
C PHE A 52 -6.49 -7.71 -6.96
N ILE A 53 -6.83 -6.91 -5.95
CA ILE A 53 -6.05 -5.76 -5.50
C ILE A 53 -5.85 -5.83 -3.98
N LYS A 54 -4.58 -5.80 -3.55
CA LYS A 54 -4.21 -5.63 -2.14
C LYS A 54 -4.47 -4.18 -1.72
N LEU A 55 -5.09 -4.00 -0.56
CA LEU A 55 -5.51 -2.68 -0.05
C LEU A 55 -4.57 -2.13 1.05
N TYR A 56 -3.53 -2.89 1.36
CA TYR A 56 -2.55 -2.58 2.38
C TYR A 56 -1.18 -3.10 2.02
N HIS A 57 -0.17 -2.31 2.35
CA HIS A 57 1.20 -2.76 2.41
C HIS A 57 1.95 -1.97 3.49
N PRO A 58 2.83 -2.60 4.29
CA PRO A 58 3.64 -1.89 5.28
C PRO A 58 4.49 -0.80 4.61
N GLY A 59 4.50 0.40 5.18
CA GLY A 59 5.25 1.53 4.61
C GLY A 59 6.73 1.22 4.43
N ASP A 60 7.35 0.54 5.41
CA ASP A 60 8.77 0.20 5.42
C ASP A 60 9.18 -0.79 4.30
N LEU A 61 8.22 -1.57 3.80
CA LEU A 61 8.47 -2.58 2.76
C LEU A 61 8.14 -2.07 1.36
N ARG A 62 7.45 -0.93 1.28
CA ARG A 62 6.92 -0.37 0.04
C ARG A 62 8.03 0.12 -0.86
N LYS A 63 8.30 -0.58 -1.96
CA LYS A 63 9.31 -0.19 -2.96
C LYS A 63 8.67 0.67 -4.04
N ILE A 64 8.03 1.78 -3.68
CA ILE A 64 7.50 2.71 -4.71
C ILE A 64 8.66 3.54 -5.27
N PRO A 65 9.03 3.40 -6.56
CA PRO A 65 10.19 4.05 -7.11
C PRO A 65 9.82 5.47 -7.57
N TYR A 66 9.59 6.38 -6.62
CA TYR A 66 9.45 7.81 -6.91
C TYR A 66 10.78 8.57 -6.84
N TYR A 67 11.91 7.85 -6.78
CA TYR A 67 13.27 8.43 -6.82
C TYR A 67 13.45 9.46 -7.92
N PHE A 68 12.84 9.27 -9.08
CA PHE A 68 12.90 10.23 -10.19
C PHE A 68 12.19 11.56 -9.87
N GLN A 69 10.98 11.51 -9.31
CA GLN A 69 10.21 12.71 -8.95
C GLN A 69 10.82 13.44 -7.75
N VAL A 70 11.32 12.68 -6.77
CA VAL A 70 12.12 13.21 -5.65
C VAL A 70 13.37 13.90 -6.19
N SER A 71 14.16 13.23 -7.03
CA SER A 71 15.38 13.81 -7.59
C SER A 71 15.13 15.09 -8.37
N ILE A 72 14.05 15.16 -9.16
CA ILE A 72 13.66 16.37 -9.91
C ILE A 72 13.27 17.50 -8.94
N THR A 73 12.42 17.22 -7.95
CA THR A 73 11.99 18.24 -6.98
C THR A 73 13.15 18.75 -6.14
N CYS A 74 14.03 17.86 -5.65
CA CYS A 74 15.28 18.22 -4.98
C CYS A 74 16.16 19.11 -5.87
N LEU A 75 16.32 18.77 -7.14
CA LEU A 75 17.14 19.52 -8.09
C LEU A 75 16.55 20.91 -8.34
N LEU A 76 15.24 21.03 -8.53
CA LEU A 76 14.55 22.31 -8.71
C LEU A 76 14.69 23.21 -7.47
N ILE A 77 14.45 22.68 -6.28
CA ILE A 77 14.60 23.43 -5.02
C ILE A 77 16.05 23.88 -4.84
N SER A 78 17.02 23.00 -5.08
CA SER A 78 18.44 23.34 -4.96
C SER A 78 18.85 24.42 -5.97
N LEU A 79 18.30 24.38 -7.19
CA LEU A 79 18.56 25.39 -8.23
C LEU A 79 17.96 26.75 -7.84
N LEU A 80 16.73 26.77 -7.32
CA LEU A 80 16.08 27.99 -6.80
C LEU A 80 16.84 28.58 -5.60
N LEU A 81 17.28 27.75 -4.65
CA LEU A 81 18.07 28.19 -3.50
C LEU A 81 19.44 28.73 -3.91
N THR A 82 20.09 28.09 -4.89
CA THR A 82 21.39 28.56 -5.41
C THR A 82 21.26 29.88 -6.14
N PHE A 83 20.17 30.06 -6.90
CA PHE A 83 19.84 31.33 -7.52
C PHE A 83 19.57 32.42 -6.47
N ALA A 84 18.84 32.09 -5.39
CA ALA A 84 18.50 33.02 -4.32
C ALA A 84 19.70 33.40 -3.41
N VAL A 85 20.67 32.50 -3.22
CA VAL A 85 21.77 32.63 -2.24
C VAL A 85 23.10 33.06 -2.90
N TRP A 86 23.11 33.50 -4.15
CA TRP A 86 24.37 33.71 -4.86
C TRP A 86 25.27 34.79 -4.21
N ARG A 87 26.40 34.35 -3.62
CA ARG A 87 27.77 34.89 -3.79
C ARG A 87 28.77 34.11 -2.93
N SER A 88 29.70 33.40 -3.60
CA SER A 88 31.16 33.30 -3.30
C SER A 88 31.76 31.91 -3.58
N ILE A 89 30.98 30.82 -3.58
CA ILE A 89 31.45 29.48 -4.00
C ILE A 89 30.30 28.78 -4.75
N ALA A 90 30.39 28.71 -6.08
CA ALA A 90 29.23 28.50 -6.95
C ALA A 90 28.56 27.10 -6.90
N TRP A 91 29.21 26.06 -6.34
CA TRP A 91 28.72 24.67 -6.45
C TRP A 91 28.61 23.93 -5.11
N LEU A 92 29.35 24.38 -4.09
CA LEU A 92 29.41 23.69 -2.79
C LEU A 92 28.10 23.78 -1.98
N PRO A 93 27.40 24.95 -1.94
CA PRO A 93 26.10 25.04 -1.28
C PRO A 93 25.05 24.19 -2.00
N PHE A 94 25.01 24.21 -3.33
CA PHE A 94 24.09 23.40 -4.15
C PHE A 94 24.26 21.90 -3.89
N LEU A 95 25.50 21.40 -3.85
CA LEU A 95 25.78 19.99 -3.59
C LEU A 95 25.41 19.59 -2.17
N LEU A 96 25.69 20.44 -1.17
CA LEU A 96 25.37 20.16 0.22
C LEU A 96 23.85 20.25 0.49
N THR A 97 23.15 21.22 -0.08
CA THR A 97 21.68 21.31 0.03
C THR A 97 21.00 20.20 -0.74
N PHE A 98 21.47 19.84 -1.94
CA PHE A 98 20.95 18.71 -2.69
C PHE A 98 21.19 17.39 -1.96
N ALA A 99 22.39 17.15 -1.42
CA ALA A 99 22.71 15.94 -0.67
C ALA A 99 21.94 15.86 0.66
N PHE A 100 21.84 16.96 1.41
CA PHE A 100 21.06 17.02 2.65
C PHE A 100 19.57 16.81 2.39
N PHE A 101 19.04 17.45 1.34
CA PHE A 101 17.64 17.31 0.97
C PHE A 101 17.37 15.89 0.47
N VAL A 102 18.18 15.32 -0.43
CA VAL A 102 18.05 13.91 -0.83
C VAL A 102 18.11 12.99 0.40
N TYR A 103 19.05 13.17 1.32
CA TYR A 103 19.16 12.34 2.52
C TYR A 103 17.95 12.46 3.48
N HIS A 104 17.42 13.66 3.72
CA HIS A 104 16.27 13.84 4.61
C HIS A 104 14.93 13.50 3.96
N PHE A 105 14.79 13.78 2.65
CA PHE A 105 13.56 13.55 1.90
C PHE A 105 13.42 12.07 1.54
N ASP A 106 14.50 11.36 1.22
CA ASP A 106 14.50 9.92 0.90
C ASP A 106 14.25 9.04 2.13
N VAL A 107 14.70 9.43 3.32
CA VAL A 107 14.64 8.56 4.52
C VAL A 107 13.31 8.66 5.28
N TYR A 108 12.55 9.76 5.18
CA TYR A 108 11.44 9.99 6.13
C TYR A 108 10.06 10.33 5.55
N TYR A 109 9.92 10.95 4.37
CA TYR A 109 8.64 11.64 4.04
C TYR A 109 8.11 11.50 2.61
N THR A 110 8.84 10.92 1.66
CA THR A 110 8.57 11.16 0.23
C THR A 110 7.48 10.33 -0.42
N TYR A 111 7.37 9.04 -0.10
CA TYR A 111 6.55 8.15 -0.94
C TYR A 111 5.06 8.41 -0.80
N GLN A 112 4.59 8.77 0.40
CA GLN A 112 3.18 9.06 0.65
C GLN A 112 2.79 10.45 0.14
N PHE A 113 3.64 11.47 0.33
CA PHE A 113 3.35 12.85 -0.06
C PHE A 113 2.98 13.03 -1.55
N PHE A 114 3.69 12.36 -2.46
CA PHE A 114 3.36 12.43 -3.89
C PHE A 114 2.05 11.71 -4.23
N ALA A 115 1.76 10.59 -3.58
CA ALA A 115 0.47 9.92 -3.71
C ALA A 115 -0.66 10.82 -3.18
N ASP A 116 -0.41 11.55 -2.10
CA ASP A 116 -1.37 12.47 -1.48
C ASP A 116 -1.67 13.66 -2.36
N ILE A 117 -0.65 14.33 -2.91
CA ILE A 117 -0.83 15.41 -3.89
C ILE A 117 -1.60 14.89 -5.09
N ARG A 118 -1.22 13.73 -5.62
CA ARG A 118 -1.87 13.16 -6.81
C ARG A 118 -3.34 12.90 -6.52
N TYR A 119 -3.67 12.25 -5.41
CA TYR A 119 -5.04 12.02 -5.00
C TYR A 119 -5.80 13.33 -4.78
N ALA A 120 -5.19 14.35 -4.15
CA ALA A 120 -5.81 15.66 -3.99
C ALA A 120 -6.18 16.32 -5.33
N LEU A 121 -5.39 16.06 -6.37
CA LEU A 121 -5.60 16.60 -7.71
C LEU A 121 -6.55 15.75 -8.57
N THR A 122 -6.57 14.44 -8.39
CA THR A 122 -7.27 13.51 -9.29
C THR A 122 -8.44 12.75 -8.65
N ASP A 123 -8.62 12.86 -7.34
CA ASP A 123 -9.56 12.09 -6.51
C ASP A 123 -9.62 10.60 -6.85
N SER A 124 -8.46 10.03 -7.22
CA SER A 124 -8.37 8.67 -7.71
C SER A 124 -7.14 7.94 -7.17
N ILE A 125 -7.29 6.66 -6.90
CA ILE A 125 -6.22 5.77 -6.44
C ILE A 125 -5.47 5.20 -7.65
N TYR A 126 -4.16 5.07 -7.50
CA TYR A 126 -3.33 4.35 -8.46
C TYR A 126 -3.08 2.93 -7.96
N VAL A 127 -2.91 2.03 -8.91
CA VAL A 127 -2.61 0.63 -8.64
C VAL A 127 -1.25 0.31 -9.23
N ALA A 128 -0.33 -0.10 -8.37
CA ALA A 128 1.02 -0.50 -8.69
C ALA A 128 1.16 -2.02 -8.71
N MET A 129 2.31 -2.52 -9.16
CA MET A 129 2.60 -3.94 -9.04
C MET A 129 2.49 -4.39 -7.59
N SER A 130 1.82 -5.53 -7.37
CA SER A 130 1.74 -6.11 -6.04
C SER A 130 3.14 -6.54 -5.59
N GLU A 131 3.55 -6.07 -4.43
CA GLU A 131 4.78 -6.52 -3.78
C GLU A 131 4.49 -7.74 -2.91
N SER A 132 5.57 -8.47 -2.59
CA SER A 132 5.50 -9.62 -1.70
C SER A 132 5.21 -9.15 -0.27
N CYS A 133 4.36 -9.89 0.44
CA CYS A 133 3.79 -9.59 1.75
C CYS A 133 2.36 -9.01 1.75
N CYS A 134 1.68 -9.51 2.79
CA CYS A 134 0.66 -8.92 3.62
C CYS A 134 -0.70 -8.85 2.95
N THR A 135 -1.67 -9.51 3.57
CA THR A 135 -3.02 -9.69 3.03
C THR A 135 -4.16 -9.23 3.97
N PRO A 136 -3.97 -8.20 4.84
CA PRO A 136 -4.99 -7.84 5.83
C PRO A 136 -6.28 -7.30 5.21
N ALA A 137 -6.23 -6.79 3.98
CA ALA A 137 -7.43 -6.65 3.16
C ALA A 137 -7.12 -6.77 1.66
N ILE A 138 -7.95 -7.53 0.97
CA ILE A 138 -7.88 -7.75 -0.48
C ILE A 138 -9.28 -7.69 -1.07
N ILE A 139 -9.42 -6.95 -2.16
CA ILE A 139 -10.61 -7.00 -3.01
C ILE A 139 -10.36 -7.93 -4.19
N TYR A 140 -11.24 -8.91 -4.36
CA TYR A 140 -11.21 -9.90 -5.43
C TYR A 140 -12.32 -9.63 -6.43
N ARG A 141 -12.07 -9.91 -7.71
CA ARG A 141 -13.14 -10.05 -8.69
C ARG A 141 -13.87 -11.37 -8.44
N THR A 142 -15.15 -11.31 -8.09
CA THR A 142 -15.91 -12.49 -7.69
C THR A 142 -15.97 -13.55 -8.79
N SER A 143 -15.99 -13.16 -10.06
CA SER A 143 -15.97 -14.10 -11.20
C SER A 143 -14.68 -14.91 -11.35
N LYS A 144 -13.58 -14.48 -10.70
CA LYS A 144 -12.28 -15.17 -10.73
C LYS A 144 -12.08 -16.11 -9.55
N ILE A 145 -12.85 -15.92 -8.47
CA ILE A 145 -12.73 -16.68 -7.22
C ILE A 145 -12.74 -18.19 -7.43
N PRO A 146 -13.65 -18.81 -8.22
CA PRO A 146 -13.65 -20.27 -8.36
C PRO A 146 -12.34 -20.83 -8.93
N LYS A 147 -11.75 -20.14 -9.91
CA LYS A 147 -10.45 -20.52 -10.49
C LYS A 147 -9.31 -20.35 -9.49
N MET A 148 -9.34 -19.26 -8.72
CA MET A 148 -8.34 -18.97 -7.69
C MET A 148 -8.40 -19.98 -6.55
N LEU A 149 -9.59 -20.28 -6.03
CA LEU A 149 -9.81 -21.28 -4.99
C LEU A 149 -9.32 -22.66 -5.42
N HIS A 150 -9.60 -23.07 -6.66
CA HIS A 150 -9.09 -24.33 -7.19
C HIS A 150 -7.56 -24.39 -7.15
N TYR A 151 -6.88 -23.30 -7.54
CA TYR A 151 -5.42 -23.22 -7.47
C TYR A 151 -4.92 -23.23 -6.01
N PHE A 152 -5.50 -22.42 -5.12
CA PHE A 152 -5.04 -22.29 -3.74
C PHE A 152 -5.25 -23.55 -2.91
N THR A 153 -6.37 -24.26 -3.11
CA THR A 153 -6.64 -25.53 -2.42
C THR A 153 -5.65 -26.61 -2.81
N ILE A 154 -5.34 -26.75 -4.10
CA ILE A 154 -4.33 -27.69 -4.60
C ILE A 154 -2.93 -27.31 -4.09
N ARG A 155 -2.58 -26.02 -4.16
CA ARG A 155 -1.27 -25.54 -3.71
C ARG A 155 -1.08 -25.72 -2.21
N SER A 156 -2.08 -25.38 -1.41
CA SER A 156 -2.06 -25.56 0.06
C SER A 156 -1.96 -27.03 0.46
N ALA A 157 -2.62 -27.94 -0.27
CA ALA A 157 -2.56 -29.38 0.01
C ALA A 157 -1.24 -30.03 -0.43
N SER A 158 -0.54 -29.46 -1.41
CA SER A 158 0.74 -30.01 -1.91
C SER A 158 1.96 -29.47 -1.17
N MET A 159 1.83 -28.33 -0.49
CA MET A 159 2.93 -27.65 0.20
C MET A 159 2.53 -27.23 1.61
N ASP A 160 2.60 -28.18 2.55
CA ASP A 160 2.15 -28.04 3.95
C ASP A 160 2.85 -26.91 4.76
N HIS A 161 3.90 -26.30 4.20
CA HIS A 161 4.75 -25.31 4.88
C HIS A 161 4.63 -23.89 4.35
N LEU A 162 3.93 -23.67 3.23
CA LEU A 162 3.83 -22.34 2.62
C LEU A 162 2.77 -21.50 3.33
N ALA A 163 3.10 -20.24 3.61
CA ALA A 163 2.13 -19.31 4.15
C ALA A 163 1.11 -18.91 3.07
N LYS A 164 -0.08 -18.44 3.49
CA LYS A 164 -1.12 -17.98 2.55
C LYS A 164 -0.60 -16.84 1.67
N ASP A 165 0.24 -15.97 2.24
CA ASP A 165 0.85 -14.82 1.57
C ASP A 165 1.79 -15.30 0.46
N ASP A 166 2.63 -16.31 0.73
CA ASP A 166 3.52 -16.90 -0.27
C ASP A 166 2.72 -17.52 -1.42
N ILE A 167 1.63 -18.23 -1.09
CA ILE A 167 0.73 -18.84 -2.07
C ILE A 167 0.07 -17.77 -2.96
N LEU A 168 -0.28 -16.62 -2.40
CA LEU A 168 -0.86 -15.49 -3.14
C LEU A 168 0.17 -14.77 -4.02
N ASP A 169 1.40 -14.63 -3.53
CA ASP A 169 2.48 -13.95 -4.24
C ASP A 169 3.02 -14.80 -5.40
N GLU A 170 3.06 -16.12 -5.28
CA GLU A 170 3.43 -17.06 -6.34
C GLU A 170 2.32 -17.33 -7.35
N ALA A 171 1.10 -16.85 -7.08
CA ALA A 171 -0.06 -17.22 -7.87
C ALA A 171 0.01 -16.63 -9.30
N PRO A 172 -0.40 -17.38 -10.33
CA PRO A 172 -0.38 -16.93 -11.73
C PRO A 172 -1.55 -15.98 -12.07
N PHE A 173 -1.98 -15.17 -11.10
CA PHE A 173 -3.11 -14.23 -11.23
C PHE A 173 -2.58 -12.81 -11.26
N ILE A 174 -3.30 -11.93 -11.97
CA ILE A 174 -2.90 -10.54 -12.13
C ILE A 174 -3.32 -9.77 -10.89
N SER A 175 -2.34 -9.52 -10.02
CA SER A 175 -2.49 -8.78 -8.78
C SER A 175 -1.92 -7.37 -8.88
N ARG A 176 -2.53 -6.44 -8.14
CA ARG A 176 -2.01 -5.09 -7.95
C ARG A 176 -2.11 -4.69 -6.48
N LEU A 177 -1.42 -3.62 -6.12
CA LEU A 177 -1.47 -2.99 -4.81
C LEU A 177 -1.86 -1.53 -4.97
N THR A 178 -2.70 -1.02 -4.07
CA THR A 178 -3.03 0.41 -4.05
C THR A 178 -1.81 1.24 -3.64
N ASP A 179 -1.65 2.42 -4.26
CA ASP A 179 -0.57 3.36 -3.92
C ASP A 179 -0.76 4.03 -2.56
N THR A 180 -1.88 3.76 -1.90
CA THR A 180 -2.18 4.18 -0.54
C THR A 180 -2.86 3.06 0.25
N ASN A 181 -2.73 3.06 1.57
CA ASN A 181 -3.35 2.06 2.42
C ASN A 181 -4.79 2.47 2.75
N LEU A 182 -5.76 1.64 2.36
CA LEU A 182 -7.18 1.85 2.66
C LEU A 182 -7.54 1.30 4.04
N ILE A 183 -6.67 0.49 4.63
CA ILE A 183 -6.82 -0.04 5.98
C ILE A 183 -5.57 0.21 6.81
N ILE A 184 -5.71 0.11 8.11
CA ILE A 184 -4.65 0.16 9.11
C ILE A 184 -4.60 -1.21 9.75
N HIS A 185 -3.42 -1.82 9.78
CA HIS A 185 -3.20 -3.10 10.45
C HIS A 185 -3.01 -2.86 11.96
N ILE A 186 -3.96 -3.34 12.76
CA ILE A 186 -4.01 -3.28 14.23
C ILE A 186 -3.25 -4.45 14.87
N GLY A 187 -2.83 -5.44 14.08
CA GLY A 187 -2.08 -6.61 14.53
C GLY A 187 -0.60 -6.31 14.83
N TYR A 188 -0.28 -5.69 15.96
CA TYR A 188 1.12 -5.61 16.44
C TYR A 188 1.24 -5.78 17.96
N ILE A 189 1.15 -7.05 18.41
CA ILE A 189 2.05 -7.49 19.48
C ILE A 189 3.28 -8.06 18.78
N SER A 190 4.32 -7.25 18.65
CA SER A 190 5.64 -7.79 18.31
C SER A 190 6.10 -8.68 19.47
N ALA A 191 6.05 -10.01 19.27
CA ALA A 191 6.62 -10.98 20.20
C ALA A 191 8.10 -10.67 20.54
N ILE A 192 8.79 -9.94 19.66
CA ILE A 192 10.18 -9.52 19.79
C ILE A 192 10.33 -8.29 20.71
N ARG A 193 9.35 -7.37 20.76
CA ARG A 193 9.45 -6.11 21.53
C ARG A 193 8.65 -6.06 22.85
N ARG A 194 7.84 -7.08 23.17
CA ARG A 194 7.04 -7.18 24.44
C ARG A 194 6.30 -5.88 24.83
N ARG A 195 5.86 -5.07 23.87
CA ARG A 195 5.07 -3.85 24.12
C ARG A 195 3.77 -3.91 23.32
N ALA A 196 2.66 -3.63 23.99
CA ALA A 196 1.36 -3.45 23.36
C ALA A 196 1.36 -2.08 22.64
N VAL A 197 1.20 -2.10 21.32
CA VAL A 197 1.16 -0.89 20.48
C VAL A 197 -0.29 -0.52 20.17
N THR A 198 -1.14 -0.46 21.21
CA THR A 198 -2.55 -0.05 21.06
C THR A 198 -2.69 1.47 20.97
N LEU A 199 -1.68 2.22 21.43
CA LEU A 199 -1.68 3.68 21.50
C LEU A 199 -1.29 4.36 20.18
N ASP A 200 -0.45 3.75 19.35
CA ASP A 200 -0.01 4.39 18.10
C ASP A 200 -1.09 4.32 17.01
N VAL A 201 -1.94 3.28 16.99
CA VAL A 201 -3.06 3.20 16.04
C VAL A 201 -4.08 4.31 16.30
N LEU A 202 -4.45 4.56 17.57
CA LEU A 202 -5.34 5.66 17.93
C LEU A 202 -4.71 7.02 17.65
N LYS A 203 -3.40 7.18 17.91
CA LYS A 203 -2.68 8.41 17.53
C LYS A 203 -2.61 8.59 16.02
N GLN A 204 -2.43 7.53 15.25
CA GLN A 204 -2.37 7.57 13.79
C GLN A 204 -3.75 7.88 13.19
N LEU A 205 -4.82 7.31 13.76
CA LEU A 205 -6.21 7.67 13.41
C LEU A 205 -6.51 9.13 13.77
N GLN A 206 -6.12 9.58 14.96
CA GLN A 206 -6.31 10.96 15.40
C GLN A 206 -5.50 11.92 14.52
N TYR A 207 -4.25 11.58 14.22
CA TYR A 207 -3.39 12.33 13.29
C TYR A 207 -4.04 12.42 11.90
N ARG A 208 -4.46 11.30 11.31
CA ARG A 208 -5.13 11.27 9.99
C ARG A 208 -6.47 11.99 9.99
N SER A 209 -7.23 11.96 11.08
CA SER A 209 -8.49 12.73 11.21
C SER A 209 -8.28 14.25 11.23
N GLN A 210 -7.07 14.70 11.60
CA GLN A 210 -6.69 16.11 11.65
C GLN A 210 -6.03 16.61 10.35
N HIS A 211 -5.66 15.70 9.44
CA HIS A 211 -5.05 16.06 8.17
C HIS A 211 -6.12 16.16 7.07
N ILE A 212 -5.95 17.14 6.18
CA ILE A 212 -6.88 17.40 5.06
C ILE A 212 -6.91 16.21 4.08
N PHE A 213 -5.82 15.46 4.00
CA PHE A 213 -5.67 14.30 3.12
C PHE A 213 -5.78 12.99 3.90
N PRO A 214 -6.39 11.95 3.31
CA PRO A 214 -6.74 10.71 4.01
C PRO A 214 -5.57 9.78 4.35
N PHE A 215 -4.32 10.24 4.23
CA PHE A 215 -3.12 9.43 4.13
C PHE A 215 -2.04 9.84 5.14
#